data_AF-A0A8D4Z7A3-F1
#
_entry.id   AF-A0A8D4Z7A3-F1
#
_cell.length_a   1.000
_cell.length_b   1.000
_cell.length_c   1.000
_cell.angle_alpha   90.00
_cell.angle_beta   90.00
_cell.angle_gamma   90.00
#
_symmetry.space_group_name_H-M   'P 1'
#
loop_
_entity.id
_entity.type
_entity.pdbx_description
1 polymer ?
#
loop_
_entity_poly.entity_id
_entity_poly.type
_entity_poly.pdbx_seq_one_letter_code
_entity_poly.pdbx_strand_id
1 'polypeptide(L)'
;MFTGTSVFNKNRSVNRPDNLKEFASVNGERITERKKETFNIALSMKSKGEDLQDETLTKRAERSLKCSSFRYIATVNGQAQTLYTHRCKGRHCQECQRIKAYIWQKKTESIFPKLEENYLNAKYLFATFTIKNPKITDLRVVLSVMNKAANRLFKMKKYRDFILGGIRSTEITRGKSGADECHPHFHFLLMVKGNYGKKYYVNQEDWGKDWGDCLAYECDRVGYPYNPVDYPRGFPIVDVVRAMDKEKKIEITNKNIKNSGEAIINYVLKYSVKGSDILDHKKGKNDDWFFEFDKQIKGCRMITPVGVFKKYLSEIKKDPFDYDIEKAKIEERLGEGYQVNKAIFKKGDYKLENKKDNEGYLLEALEAKAYNYQQLYLTMYSDYIKFYNDTNREISKLEDKFFNEYDSMIESKIGRLLLIQEDRKKRINNTIESLKRVGYLKEEKGLYYDEWGSLWATFEIEKPTIEIVEINDFADMFEVW
;
A
#
# COMPACT_ATOMS: atom_id res chain seq x y z
N MET A 1 -31.43 1.18 -0.56
CA MET A 1 -31.49 1.40 0.89
C MET A 1 -30.57 0.43 1.60
N PHE A 2 -29.39 0.88 2.02
CA PHE A 2 -28.53 0.16 2.96
C PHE A 2 -28.43 1.04 4.20
N THR A 3 -29.20 0.68 5.22
CA THR A 3 -29.14 1.28 6.55
C THR A 3 -27.89 0.74 7.25
N GLY A 4 -26.76 1.41 7.04
CA GLY A 4 -25.56 1.19 7.84
C GLY A 4 -25.78 1.77 9.23
N THR A 5 -26.05 0.92 10.21
CA THR A 5 -26.15 1.27 11.62
C THR A 5 -24.83 1.89 12.09
N SER A 6 -24.86 3.20 12.27
CA SER A 6 -23.79 4.02 12.82
C SER A 6 -23.71 3.83 14.33
N VAL A 7 -22.82 2.97 14.81
CA VAL A 7 -22.34 3.05 16.20
C VAL A 7 -21.06 3.88 16.20
N PHE A 8 -21.21 5.22 16.20
CA PHE A 8 -20.11 6.15 16.35
C PHE A 8 -20.14 6.78 17.74
N ASN A 9 -19.05 6.54 18.47
CA ASN A 9 -18.83 7.02 19.83
C ASN A 9 -18.51 8.52 19.82
N LYS A 10 -19.12 9.26 20.75
CA LYS A 10 -19.06 10.73 20.89
C LYS A 10 -17.68 11.23 21.32
N ASN A 11 -17.33 12.43 20.84
CA ASN A 11 -16.37 13.42 21.33
C ASN A 11 -15.00 12.97 21.85
N ARG A 12 -13.93 13.37 21.14
CA ARG A 12 -12.56 13.46 21.69
C ARG A 12 -11.79 14.65 21.15
N SER A 13 -11.87 15.77 21.85
CA SER A 13 -10.72 16.64 22.10
C SER A 13 -10.95 17.40 23.41
N VAL A 14 -9.93 17.39 24.27
CA VAL A 14 -9.83 17.98 25.62
C VAL A 14 -10.50 17.14 26.72
N ASN A 15 -9.70 16.65 27.68
CA ASN A 15 -9.95 15.56 28.66
C ASN A 15 -10.03 14.14 28.07
N ARG A 16 -8.90 13.43 28.04
CA ARG A 16 -8.88 11.99 27.75
C ARG A 16 -9.48 11.25 28.95
N PRO A 17 -10.52 10.40 28.77
CA PRO A 17 -11.18 9.76 29.90
C PRO A 17 -10.26 8.75 30.59
N ASP A 18 -10.34 8.69 31.92
CA ASP A 18 -9.59 7.79 32.83
C ASP A 18 -9.88 6.28 32.60
N ASN A 19 -10.77 5.93 31.66
CA ASN A 19 -11.17 4.56 31.35
C ASN A 19 -10.27 3.87 30.29
N LEU A 20 -8.98 4.20 30.23
CA LEU A 20 -8.01 3.57 29.31
C LEU A 20 -8.03 2.03 29.39
N LYS A 21 -8.31 1.47 30.57
CA LYS A 21 -8.45 0.01 30.79
C LYS A 21 -9.58 -0.61 29.97
N GLU A 22 -10.73 0.06 29.88
CA GLU A 22 -11.89 -0.40 29.09
C GLU A 22 -11.56 -0.40 27.59
N PHE A 23 -10.93 0.67 27.10
CA PHE A 23 -10.48 0.76 25.71
C PHE A 23 -9.40 -0.25 25.35
N ALA A 24 -8.49 -0.57 26.28
CA ALA A 24 -7.45 -1.56 26.08
C ALA A 24 -8.05 -2.97 25.87
N SER A 25 -9.03 -3.35 26.68
CA SER A 25 -9.75 -4.62 26.57
C SER A 25 -10.48 -4.74 25.22
N VAL A 26 -11.31 -3.76 24.85
CA VAL A 26 -12.04 -3.73 23.57
C VAL A 26 -11.09 -3.78 22.37
N ASN A 27 -9.94 -3.10 22.46
CA ASN A 27 -8.92 -3.17 21.40
C ASN A 27 -8.27 -4.56 21.30
N GLY A 28 -8.02 -5.22 22.43
CA GLY A 28 -7.52 -6.59 22.49
C GLY A 28 -8.47 -7.57 21.80
N GLU A 29 -9.76 -7.54 22.16
CA GLU A 29 -10.80 -8.37 21.56
C GLU A 29 -10.89 -8.19 20.04
N ARG A 30 -10.89 -6.94 19.56
CA ARG A 30 -10.92 -6.62 18.12
C ARG A 30 -9.71 -7.15 17.37
N ILE A 31 -8.53 -7.15 17.99
CA ILE A 31 -7.32 -7.72 17.38
C ILE A 31 -7.43 -9.24 17.31
N THR A 32 -7.98 -9.86 18.36
CA THR A 32 -8.29 -11.30 18.38
C THR A 32 -9.33 -11.67 17.32
N GLU A 33 -10.39 -10.89 17.14
CA GLU A 33 -11.42 -11.07 16.10
C GLU A 33 -10.82 -11.05 14.69
N ARG A 34 -10.07 -9.99 14.34
CA ARG A 34 -9.44 -9.88 13.00
C ARG A 34 -8.41 -10.97 12.74
N LYS A 35 -7.74 -11.45 13.79
CA LYS A 35 -6.83 -12.59 13.72
C LYS A 35 -7.60 -13.87 13.40
N LYS A 36 -8.77 -14.09 14.01
CA LYS A 36 -9.68 -15.20 13.69
C LYS A 36 -10.18 -15.12 12.24
N GLU A 37 -10.61 -13.95 11.77
CA GLU A 37 -11.00 -13.76 10.36
C GLU A 37 -9.85 -14.09 9.39
N THR A 38 -8.65 -13.61 9.70
CA THR A 38 -7.43 -13.94 8.93
C THR A 38 -7.16 -15.44 8.92
N PHE A 39 -7.42 -16.14 10.04
CA PHE A 39 -7.26 -17.59 10.15
C PHE A 39 -8.24 -18.33 9.26
N ASN A 40 -9.52 -17.97 9.30
CA ASN A 40 -10.53 -18.61 8.48
C ASN A 40 -10.19 -18.53 6.99
N ILE A 41 -9.75 -17.34 6.53
CA ILE A 41 -9.31 -17.14 5.15
C ILE A 41 -8.05 -17.94 4.85
N ALA A 42 -7.03 -17.84 5.70
CA ALA A 42 -5.76 -18.52 5.46
C ALA A 42 -5.87 -20.05 5.49
N LEU A 43 -6.68 -20.63 6.38
CA LEU A 43 -6.95 -22.07 6.42
C LEU A 43 -7.67 -22.53 5.16
N SER A 44 -8.67 -21.76 4.70
CA SER A 44 -9.37 -22.06 3.43
C SER A 44 -8.41 -22.00 2.24
N MET A 45 -7.54 -20.98 2.18
CA MET A 45 -6.50 -20.87 1.16
C MET A 45 -5.48 -22.00 1.22
N LYS A 46 -5.05 -22.40 2.43
CA LYS A 46 -4.10 -23.51 2.62
C LYS A 46 -4.69 -24.81 2.10
N SER A 47 -5.90 -25.15 2.53
CA SER A 47 -6.55 -26.39 2.10
C SER A 47 -6.81 -26.42 0.59
N LYS A 48 -7.26 -25.31 -0.01
CA LYS A 48 -7.41 -25.22 -1.48
C LYS A 48 -6.06 -25.35 -2.20
N GLY A 49 -5.00 -24.76 -1.64
CA GLY A 49 -3.64 -24.87 -2.18
C GLY A 49 -3.10 -26.29 -2.12
N GLU A 50 -3.37 -27.02 -1.04
CA GLU A 50 -3.01 -28.44 -0.91
C GLU A 50 -3.79 -29.31 -1.91
N ASP A 51 -5.12 -29.12 -2.01
CA ASP A 51 -5.96 -29.84 -2.97
C ASP A 51 -5.49 -29.63 -4.43
N LEU A 52 -5.04 -28.41 -4.76
CA LEU A 52 -4.58 -28.04 -6.10
C LEU A 52 -3.07 -28.22 -6.32
N GLN A 53 -2.32 -28.64 -5.29
CA GLN A 53 -0.85 -28.63 -5.29
C GLN A 53 -0.23 -27.25 -5.64
N ASP A 54 -0.92 -26.15 -5.33
CA ASP A 54 -0.44 -24.78 -5.53
C ASP A 54 0.44 -24.34 -4.34
N GLU A 55 1.75 -24.55 -4.48
CA GLU A 55 2.74 -24.17 -3.47
C GLU A 55 2.74 -22.66 -3.17
N THR A 56 2.44 -21.81 -4.15
CA THR A 56 2.39 -20.36 -3.97
C THR A 56 1.23 -19.96 -3.07
N LEU A 57 0.05 -20.55 -3.29
CA LEU A 57 -1.13 -20.32 -2.46
C LEU A 57 -0.91 -20.83 -1.03
N THR A 58 -0.35 -22.03 -0.88
CA THR A 58 -0.02 -22.63 0.41
C THR A 58 0.98 -21.78 1.20
N LYS A 59 2.11 -21.37 0.60
CA LYS A 59 3.10 -20.49 1.26
C LYS A 59 2.52 -19.12 1.63
N ARG A 60 1.61 -18.57 0.82
CA ARG A 60 0.89 -17.31 1.17
C ARG A 60 -0.05 -17.49 2.35
N ALA A 61 -0.76 -18.60 2.40
CA ALA A 61 -1.66 -18.96 3.49
C ALA A 61 -0.89 -19.13 4.80
N GLU A 62 0.19 -19.90 4.79
CA GLU A 62 1.01 -20.15 5.99
C GLU A 62 1.65 -18.89 6.56
N ARG A 63 2.15 -18.00 5.69
CA ARG A 63 2.61 -16.67 6.14
C ARG A 63 1.48 -15.89 6.84
N SER A 64 0.26 -15.97 6.33
CA SER A 64 -0.90 -15.30 6.92
C SER A 64 -1.31 -15.91 8.27
N LEU A 65 -1.21 -17.23 8.42
CA LEU A 65 -1.39 -17.92 9.72
C LEU A 65 -0.35 -17.45 10.76
N LYS A 66 0.89 -17.20 10.33
CA LYS A 66 1.96 -16.68 11.19
C LYS A 66 1.85 -15.16 11.45
N CYS A 67 0.97 -14.42 10.75
CA CYS A 67 0.85 -12.97 10.92
C CYS A 67 0.39 -12.58 12.33
N SER A 68 1.10 -11.71 13.03
CA SER A 68 0.78 -11.31 14.40
C SER A 68 0.76 -12.49 15.39
N SER A 69 1.49 -13.58 15.13
CA SER A 69 1.62 -14.69 16.09
C SER A 69 2.24 -14.23 17.42
N PHE A 70 3.09 -13.21 17.37
CA PHE A 70 3.62 -12.53 18.54
C PHE A 70 3.72 -11.01 18.31
N ARG A 71 3.70 -10.26 19.41
CA ARG A 71 3.76 -8.80 19.45
C ARG A 71 4.58 -8.36 20.65
N TYR A 72 5.44 -7.38 20.47
CA TYR A 72 6.13 -6.71 21.57
C TYR A 72 5.39 -5.40 21.83
N ILE A 73 4.96 -5.23 23.07
CA ILE A 73 4.12 -4.12 23.50
C ILE A 73 4.80 -3.51 24.73
N ALA A 74 5.07 -2.23 24.67
CA ALA A 74 5.47 -1.45 25.82
C ALA A 74 4.27 -0.71 26.39
N THR A 75 4.09 -0.74 27.70
CA THR A 75 3.07 0.03 28.39
C THR A 75 3.76 1.15 29.16
N VAL A 76 3.37 2.39 28.86
CA VAL A 76 3.89 3.60 29.51
C VAL A 76 2.69 4.40 29.99
N ASN A 77 2.61 4.74 31.28
CA ASN A 77 1.50 5.52 31.85
C ASN A 77 0.10 4.95 31.49
N GLY A 78 -0.03 3.62 31.55
CA GLY A 78 -1.28 2.92 31.21
C GLY A 78 -1.60 2.85 29.71
N GLN A 79 -0.70 3.32 28.83
CA GLN A 79 -0.88 3.29 27.38
C GLN A 79 0.01 2.24 26.72
N ALA A 80 -0.61 1.30 26.00
CA ALA A 80 0.08 0.29 25.23
C ALA A 80 0.56 0.84 23.88
N GLN A 81 1.86 0.71 23.63
CA GLN A 81 2.54 1.04 22.39
C GLN A 81 3.08 -0.24 21.76
N THR A 82 2.81 -0.47 20.47
CA THR A 82 3.40 -1.61 19.76
C THR A 82 4.83 -1.26 19.37
N LEU A 83 5.80 -2.00 19.91
CA LEU A 83 7.22 -1.91 19.51
C LEU A 83 7.45 -2.66 18.20
N TYR A 84 6.96 -3.91 18.16
CA TYR A 84 7.06 -4.77 16.99
C TYR A 84 5.87 -5.72 16.89
N THR A 85 5.50 -6.07 15.66
CA THR A 85 4.55 -7.15 15.38
C THR A 85 4.97 -7.79 14.07
N HIS A 86 5.10 -9.11 14.05
CA HIS A 86 5.32 -9.85 12.80
C HIS A 86 4.10 -9.66 11.87
N ARG A 87 4.29 -9.26 10.61
CA ARG A 87 3.18 -8.98 9.67
C ARG A 87 3.39 -9.71 8.35
N CYS A 88 2.39 -10.45 7.88
CA CYS A 88 2.48 -11.18 6.60
C CYS A 88 2.35 -10.28 5.35
N LYS A 89 1.85 -9.05 5.52
CA LYS A 89 1.52 -8.10 4.43
C LYS A 89 0.55 -8.68 3.37
N GLY A 90 -0.19 -9.73 3.72
CA GLY A 90 -1.11 -10.43 2.84
C GLY A 90 -2.35 -9.60 2.47
N ARG A 91 -2.85 -9.79 1.24
CA ARG A 91 -4.01 -9.04 0.69
C ARG A 91 -5.30 -9.26 1.48
N HIS A 92 -5.50 -10.45 2.02
CA HIS A 92 -6.71 -10.82 2.76
C HIS A 92 -6.50 -10.86 4.28
N CYS A 93 -5.30 -10.52 4.76
CA CYS A 93 -5.04 -10.43 6.20
C CYS A 93 -5.63 -9.13 6.74
N GLN A 94 -6.67 -9.24 7.56
CA GLN A 94 -7.45 -8.12 8.09
C GLN A 94 -6.58 -7.18 8.92
N GLU A 95 -5.66 -7.75 9.69
CA GLU A 95 -4.65 -7.04 10.43
C GLU A 95 -3.69 -6.25 9.52
N CYS A 96 -3.20 -6.84 8.43
CA CYS A 96 -2.32 -6.13 7.51
C CYS A 96 -3.05 -5.08 6.68
N GLN A 97 -4.30 -5.32 6.27
CA GLN A 97 -5.11 -4.32 5.58
C GLN A 97 -5.40 -3.12 6.48
N ARG A 98 -5.61 -3.33 7.80
CA ARG A 98 -5.70 -2.23 8.78
C ARG A 98 -4.49 -1.35 8.77
N ILE A 99 -3.34 -1.97 8.96
CA ILE A 99 -2.08 -1.26 9.10
C ILE A 99 -1.76 -0.53 7.80
N LYS A 100 -2.05 -1.13 6.65
CA LYS A 100 -1.94 -0.47 5.35
C LYS A 100 -2.81 0.77 5.27
N ALA A 101 -4.10 0.68 5.65
CA ALA A 101 -5.00 1.83 5.67
C ALA A 101 -4.47 2.94 6.59
N TYR A 102 -4.04 2.60 7.82
CA TYR A 102 -3.46 3.54 8.78
C TYR A 102 -2.18 4.21 8.27
N ILE A 103 -1.28 3.46 7.63
CA ILE A 103 -0.06 4.03 7.02
C ILE A 103 -0.44 5.05 5.95
N TRP A 104 -1.42 4.74 5.09
CA TRP A 104 -1.90 5.68 4.08
C TRP A 104 -2.58 6.90 4.70
N GLN A 105 -3.29 6.73 5.81
CA GLN A 105 -3.88 7.84 6.55
C GLN A 105 -2.79 8.79 7.05
N LYS A 106 -1.80 8.27 7.77
CA LYS A 106 -0.69 9.07 8.32
C LYS A 106 0.14 9.76 7.24
N LYS A 107 0.40 9.09 6.11
CA LYS A 107 1.06 9.71 4.95
C LYS A 107 0.24 10.85 4.34
N THR A 108 -1.09 10.71 4.33
CA THR A 108 -1.97 11.75 3.81
C THR A 108 -1.99 12.94 4.76
N GLU A 109 -2.05 12.70 6.08
CA GLU A 109 -1.97 13.76 7.10
C GLU A 109 -0.65 14.53 7.02
N SER A 110 0.47 13.84 6.76
CA SER A 110 1.79 14.50 6.74
C SER A 110 1.95 15.52 5.61
N ILE A 111 1.10 15.49 4.57
CA ILE A 111 1.13 16.49 3.49
C ILE A 111 0.16 17.65 3.71
N PHE A 112 -0.69 17.61 4.73
CA PHE A 112 -1.67 18.68 5.00
C PHE A 112 -1.05 20.05 5.23
N PRO A 113 0.09 20.20 5.96
CA PRO A 113 0.74 21.51 6.10
C PRO A 113 1.11 22.13 4.74
N LYS A 114 1.68 21.34 3.82
CA LYS A 114 2.00 21.81 2.46
C LYS A 114 0.75 22.17 1.65
N LEU A 115 -0.34 21.43 1.83
CA LEU A 115 -1.61 21.72 1.16
C LEU A 115 -2.24 23.01 1.69
N GLU A 116 -2.16 23.25 3.00
CA GLU A 116 -2.63 24.48 3.63
C GLU A 116 -1.86 25.71 3.17
N GLU A 117 -0.53 25.61 3.11
CA GLU A 117 0.34 26.67 2.61
C GLU A 117 0.03 27.04 1.14
N ASN A 118 -0.07 26.03 0.26
CA ASN A 118 -0.20 26.27 -1.18
C ASN A 118 -1.65 26.45 -1.67
N TYR A 119 -2.63 25.95 -0.92
CA TYR A 119 -4.04 25.89 -1.32
C TYR A 119 -4.96 26.23 -0.14
N LEU A 120 -4.69 27.31 0.58
CA LEU A 120 -5.33 27.67 1.85
C LEU A 120 -6.87 27.56 1.86
N ASN A 121 -7.54 28.06 0.81
CA ASN A 121 -9.00 28.06 0.72
C ASN A 121 -9.59 26.82 0.02
N ALA A 122 -8.78 25.81 -0.32
CA ALA A 122 -9.30 24.61 -0.99
C ALA A 122 -10.27 23.86 -0.10
N LYS A 123 -11.28 23.27 -0.74
CA LYS A 123 -12.38 22.52 -0.14
C LYS A 123 -12.24 21.04 -0.48
N TYR A 124 -13.04 20.22 0.19
CA TYR A 124 -13.05 18.78 -0.04
C TYR A 124 -14.42 18.24 -0.45
N LEU A 125 -14.42 17.26 -1.36
CA LEU A 125 -15.60 16.48 -1.74
C LEU A 125 -15.35 15.01 -1.42
N PHE A 126 -16.35 14.33 -0.88
CA PHE A 126 -16.44 12.88 -0.95
C PHE A 126 -17.14 12.53 -2.26
N ALA A 127 -16.52 11.65 -3.05
CA ALA A 127 -17.13 11.16 -4.27
C ALA A 127 -17.08 9.63 -4.30
N THR A 128 -18.23 8.99 -4.47
CA THR A 128 -18.34 7.56 -4.72
C THR A 128 -18.77 7.34 -6.17
N PHE A 129 -17.95 6.63 -6.96
CA PHE A 129 -18.29 6.24 -8.33
C PHE A 129 -18.47 4.74 -8.42
N THR A 130 -19.53 4.32 -9.11
CA THR A 130 -19.89 2.90 -9.27
C THR A 130 -20.03 2.53 -10.75
N ILE A 131 -20.08 1.23 -11.01
CA ILE A 131 -20.48 0.63 -12.28
C ILE A 131 -21.52 -0.45 -11.97
N LYS A 132 -22.37 -0.80 -12.93
CA LYS A 132 -23.24 -1.97 -12.82
C LYS A 132 -22.40 -3.17 -12.39
N ASN A 133 -22.92 -3.97 -11.46
CA ASN A 133 -22.26 -5.13 -10.90
C ASN A 133 -21.66 -6.03 -11.99
N PRO A 134 -20.33 -6.12 -12.12
CA PRO A 134 -19.75 -7.04 -13.07
C PRO A 134 -19.67 -8.45 -12.49
N LYS A 135 -19.56 -9.44 -13.38
CA LYS A 135 -19.15 -10.79 -13.00
C LYS A 135 -17.77 -10.74 -12.36
N ILE A 136 -17.53 -11.62 -11.39
CA ILE A 136 -16.27 -11.65 -10.64
C ILE A 136 -15.09 -11.92 -11.57
N THR A 137 -15.28 -12.72 -12.61
CA THR A 137 -14.31 -13.03 -13.67
C THR A 137 -13.86 -11.81 -14.47
N ASP A 138 -14.66 -10.74 -14.49
CA ASP A 138 -14.38 -9.53 -15.26
C ASP A 138 -13.80 -8.41 -14.39
N LEU A 139 -13.72 -8.62 -13.07
CA LEU A 139 -13.38 -7.58 -12.10
C LEU A 139 -12.07 -6.86 -12.44
N ARG A 140 -11.02 -7.55 -12.88
CA ARG A 140 -9.75 -6.90 -13.26
C ARG A 140 -9.91 -5.96 -14.45
N VAL A 141 -10.62 -6.40 -15.49
CA VAL A 141 -10.89 -5.59 -16.68
C VAL A 141 -11.71 -4.37 -16.27
N VAL A 142 -12.76 -4.58 -15.49
CA VAL A 142 -13.63 -3.50 -15.01
C VAL A 142 -12.90 -2.50 -14.12
N LEU A 143 -12.04 -2.96 -13.20
CA LEU A 143 -11.20 -2.05 -12.41
C LEU A 143 -10.24 -1.24 -13.30
N SER A 144 -9.71 -1.83 -14.38
CA SER A 144 -8.88 -1.13 -15.36
C SER A 144 -9.69 -0.05 -16.08
N VAL A 145 -10.88 -0.40 -16.58
CA VAL A 145 -11.84 0.53 -17.21
C VAL A 145 -12.18 1.68 -16.26
N MET A 146 -12.61 1.40 -15.03
CA MET A 146 -12.96 2.42 -14.05
C MET A 146 -11.77 3.36 -13.77
N ASN A 147 -10.55 2.85 -13.67
CA ASN A 147 -9.35 3.69 -13.47
C ASN A 147 -9.10 4.62 -14.66
N LYS A 148 -9.22 4.11 -15.90
CA LYS A 148 -9.05 4.92 -17.12
C LYS A 148 -10.17 5.95 -17.26
N ALA A 149 -11.41 5.57 -16.98
CA ALA A 149 -12.57 6.45 -17.00
C ALA A 149 -12.43 7.58 -15.97
N ALA A 150 -11.94 7.29 -14.77
CA ALA A 150 -11.74 8.33 -13.74
C ALA A 150 -10.64 9.33 -14.14
N ASN A 151 -9.56 8.83 -14.76
CA ASN A 151 -8.51 9.67 -15.30
C ASN A 151 -9.02 10.54 -16.46
N ARG A 152 -9.88 10.01 -17.32
CA ARG A 152 -10.53 10.76 -18.39
C ARG A 152 -11.43 11.85 -17.83
N LEU A 153 -12.31 11.50 -16.89
CA LEU A 153 -13.23 12.43 -16.23
C LEU A 153 -12.48 13.64 -15.65
N PHE A 154 -11.43 13.39 -14.87
CA PHE A 154 -10.66 14.48 -14.23
C PHE A 154 -9.78 15.29 -15.20
N LYS A 155 -9.57 14.80 -16.44
CA LYS A 155 -8.86 15.54 -17.51
C LYS A 155 -9.79 16.39 -18.38
N MET A 156 -11.10 16.16 -18.35
CA MET A 156 -12.06 17.01 -19.05
C MET A 156 -11.99 18.44 -18.50
N LYS A 157 -12.10 19.43 -19.38
CA LYS A 157 -12.03 20.87 -19.00
C LYS A 157 -12.98 21.22 -17.85
N LYS A 158 -14.20 20.67 -17.90
CA LYS A 158 -15.25 20.81 -16.87
C LYS A 158 -14.73 20.50 -15.45
N TYR A 159 -13.84 19.53 -15.30
CA TYR A 159 -13.34 19.06 -14.00
C TYR A 159 -11.92 19.54 -13.69
N ARG A 160 -11.01 19.51 -14.67
CA ARG A 160 -9.59 19.86 -14.47
C ARG A 160 -9.40 21.30 -13.98
N ASP A 161 -10.35 22.18 -14.30
CA ASP A 161 -10.28 23.60 -13.94
C ASP A 161 -10.49 23.82 -12.42
N PHE A 162 -11.07 22.86 -11.69
CA PHE A 162 -11.33 22.99 -10.25
C PHE A 162 -10.82 21.84 -9.38
N ILE A 163 -10.63 20.63 -9.90
CA ILE A 163 -10.07 19.50 -9.13
C ILE A 163 -8.55 19.65 -9.07
N LEU A 164 -8.02 19.77 -7.86
CA LEU A 164 -6.58 19.95 -7.61
C LEU A 164 -5.88 18.60 -7.40
N GLY A 165 -6.57 17.64 -6.80
CA GLY A 165 -6.05 16.31 -6.51
C GLY A 165 -6.88 15.59 -5.46
N GLY A 166 -6.32 14.57 -4.84
CA GLY A 166 -7.02 13.82 -3.80
C GLY A 166 -6.46 12.43 -3.58
N ILE A 167 -7.21 11.61 -2.88
CA ILE A 167 -6.90 10.19 -2.69
C ILE A 167 -8.12 9.33 -3.01
N ARG A 168 -7.88 8.23 -3.72
CA ARG A 168 -8.86 7.23 -4.10
C ARG A 168 -8.62 5.94 -3.33
N SER A 169 -9.67 5.30 -2.84
CA SER A 169 -9.68 3.90 -2.44
C SER A 169 -10.64 3.09 -3.32
N THR A 170 -10.30 1.83 -3.58
CA THR A 170 -11.22 0.84 -4.15
C THR A 170 -11.83 0.04 -3.01
N GLU A 171 -13.15 -0.06 -2.98
CA GLU A 171 -13.90 -1.02 -2.17
C GLU A 171 -14.58 -2.03 -3.09
N ILE A 172 -14.53 -3.32 -2.75
CA ILE A 172 -15.18 -4.38 -3.53
C ILE A 172 -15.97 -5.25 -2.56
N THR A 173 -17.27 -5.42 -2.83
CA THR A 173 -18.16 -6.28 -2.04
C THR A 173 -18.75 -7.40 -2.90
N ARG A 174 -19.22 -8.48 -2.26
CA ARG A 174 -19.99 -9.54 -2.92
C ARG A 174 -21.35 -9.04 -3.39
N GLY A 175 -21.84 -9.60 -4.50
CA GLY A 175 -23.20 -9.37 -4.99
C GLY A 175 -24.26 -9.93 -4.05
N LYS A 176 -25.34 -9.17 -3.82
CA LYS A 176 -26.48 -9.63 -2.99
C LYS A 176 -27.20 -10.84 -3.58
N SER A 177 -27.22 -10.95 -4.90
CA SER A 177 -27.85 -12.04 -5.67
C SER A 177 -27.06 -13.35 -5.63
N GLY A 178 -25.81 -13.32 -5.16
CA GLY A 178 -25.07 -14.52 -4.74
C GLY A 178 -24.54 -15.44 -5.85
N ALA A 179 -24.79 -15.19 -7.13
CA ALA A 179 -24.39 -16.13 -8.18
C ALA A 179 -22.91 -16.00 -8.60
N ASP A 180 -22.45 -14.79 -8.91
CA ASP A 180 -21.11 -14.56 -9.49
C ASP A 180 -20.74 -13.07 -9.60
N GLU A 181 -21.57 -12.16 -9.10
CA GLU A 181 -21.36 -10.72 -9.25
C GLU A 181 -20.55 -10.10 -8.10
N CYS A 182 -19.90 -8.98 -8.38
CA CYS A 182 -19.23 -8.15 -7.39
C CYS A 182 -19.64 -6.68 -7.55
N HIS A 183 -19.38 -5.85 -6.54
CA HIS A 183 -19.72 -4.43 -6.56
C HIS A 183 -18.45 -3.60 -6.30
N PRO A 184 -17.71 -3.20 -7.35
CA PRO A 184 -16.57 -2.30 -7.20
C PRO A 184 -17.03 -0.85 -7.06
N HIS A 185 -16.49 -0.16 -6.06
CA HIS A 185 -16.72 1.25 -5.79
C HIS A 185 -15.39 1.98 -5.72
N PHE A 186 -15.32 3.16 -6.33
CA PHE A 186 -14.23 4.10 -6.07
C PHE A 186 -14.72 5.16 -5.10
N HIS A 187 -14.07 5.24 -3.94
CA HIS A 187 -14.25 6.34 -3.01
C HIS A 187 -13.10 7.32 -3.15
N PHE A 188 -13.42 8.59 -3.33
CA PHE A 188 -12.45 9.67 -3.40
C PHE A 188 -12.66 10.65 -2.25
N LEU A 189 -11.54 11.15 -1.73
CA LEU A 189 -11.46 12.45 -1.08
C LEU A 189 -10.82 13.40 -2.09
N LEU A 190 -11.63 14.21 -2.77
CA LEU A 190 -11.16 15.16 -3.78
C LEU A 190 -10.93 16.53 -3.14
N MET A 191 -9.75 17.10 -3.35
CA MET A 191 -9.46 18.49 -3.04
C MET A 191 -9.79 19.37 -4.26
N VAL A 192 -10.64 20.38 -4.05
CA VAL A 192 -11.13 21.28 -5.08
C VAL A 192 -10.83 22.74 -4.73
N LYS A 193 -10.83 23.62 -5.73
CA LYS A 193 -10.64 25.06 -5.53
C LYS A 193 -11.71 25.64 -4.59
N GLY A 194 -11.33 26.67 -3.82
CA GLY A 194 -12.21 27.29 -2.81
C GLY A 194 -13.48 27.96 -3.34
N ASN A 195 -13.53 28.26 -4.64
CA ASN A 195 -14.72 28.78 -5.30
C ASN A 195 -15.64 27.68 -5.89
N TYR A 196 -15.41 26.41 -5.56
CA TYR A 196 -16.37 25.34 -5.80
C TYR A 196 -17.66 25.59 -4.99
N GLY A 197 -18.81 25.42 -5.64
CA GLY A 197 -20.13 25.86 -5.20
C GLY A 197 -20.49 27.31 -5.57
N LYS A 198 -19.57 28.07 -6.19
CA LYS A 198 -19.83 29.43 -6.70
C LYS A 198 -19.57 29.51 -8.20
N LYS A 199 -18.29 29.49 -8.60
CA LYS A 199 -17.88 29.53 -10.01
C LYS A 199 -17.95 28.14 -10.66
N TYR A 200 -17.61 27.13 -9.88
CA TYR A 200 -17.58 25.75 -10.33
C TYR A 200 -18.60 24.98 -9.51
N TYR A 201 -19.64 24.46 -10.14
CA TYR A 201 -20.58 23.55 -9.51
C TYR A 201 -21.02 22.53 -10.55
N VAL A 202 -21.04 21.26 -10.14
CA VAL A 202 -21.52 20.16 -10.97
C VAL A 202 -22.54 19.42 -10.11
N ASN A 203 -23.76 19.32 -10.62
CA ASN A 203 -24.83 18.62 -9.94
C ASN A 203 -24.62 17.08 -10.03
N GLN A 204 -25.34 16.30 -9.22
CA GLN A 204 -25.16 14.84 -9.16
C GLN A 204 -25.51 14.13 -10.48
N GLU A 205 -26.45 14.66 -11.25
CA GLU A 205 -26.85 14.09 -12.54
C GLU A 205 -25.74 14.28 -13.58
N ASP A 206 -25.15 15.47 -13.65
CA ASP A 206 -24.03 15.78 -14.53
C ASP A 206 -22.79 14.95 -14.21
N TRP A 207 -22.47 14.77 -12.92
CA TRP A 207 -21.40 13.85 -12.50
C TRP A 207 -21.68 12.42 -12.99
N GLY A 208 -22.93 11.98 -12.89
CA GLY A 208 -23.36 10.65 -13.30
C GLY A 208 -23.26 10.44 -14.81
N LYS A 209 -23.76 11.41 -15.60
CA LYS A 209 -23.67 11.40 -17.07
C LYS A 209 -22.23 11.41 -17.54
N ASP A 210 -21.42 12.36 -17.07
CA ASP A 210 -20.02 12.47 -17.51
C ASP A 210 -19.19 11.23 -17.10
N TRP A 211 -19.48 10.66 -15.92
CA TRP A 211 -18.88 9.39 -15.49
C TRP A 211 -19.33 8.21 -16.37
N GLY A 212 -20.62 8.15 -16.70
CA GLY A 212 -21.19 7.17 -17.62
C GLY A 212 -20.58 7.23 -19.01
N ASP A 213 -20.43 8.43 -19.57
CA ASP A 213 -19.79 8.64 -20.88
C ASP A 213 -18.32 8.21 -20.87
N CYS A 214 -17.59 8.55 -19.80
CA CYS A 214 -16.20 8.10 -19.64
C CYS A 214 -16.09 6.58 -19.50
N LEU A 215 -17.04 5.95 -18.81
CA LEU A 215 -17.11 4.48 -18.69
C LEU A 215 -17.44 3.84 -20.03
N ALA A 216 -18.49 4.30 -20.72
CA ALA A 216 -18.91 3.79 -22.03
C ALA A 216 -17.73 3.81 -23.01
N TYR A 217 -17.01 4.92 -23.08
CA TYR A 217 -15.83 5.06 -23.93
C TYR A 217 -14.72 4.06 -23.59
N GLU A 218 -14.37 3.87 -22.31
CA GLU A 218 -13.29 2.95 -21.94
C GLU A 218 -13.73 1.48 -21.98
N CYS A 219 -15.02 1.19 -21.82
CA CYS A 219 -15.62 -0.12 -22.04
C CYS A 219 -15.52 -0.53 -23.52
N ASP A 220 -15.95 0.35 -24.43
CA ASP A 220 -15.89 0.14 -25.89
C ASP A 220 -14.46 -0.20 -26.35
N ARG A 221 -13.47 0.55 -25.88
CA ARG A 221 -12.05 0.33 -26.18
C ARG A 221 -11.49 -1.05 -25.81
N VAL A 222 -12.12 -1.74 -24.86
CA VAL A 222 -11.70 -3.08 -24.42
C VAL A 222 -12.73 -4.16 -24.77
N GLY A 223 -13.76 -3.81 -25.55
CA GLY A 223 -14.86 -4.71 -25.90
C GLY A 223 -15.71 -5.17 -24.71
N TYR A 224 -15.74 -4.39 -23.62
CA TYR A 224 -16.57 -4.71 -22.45
C TYR A 224 -17.98 -4.15 -22.64
N PRO A 225 -19.06 -4.93 -22.42
CA PRO A 225 -20.42 -4.45 -22.62
C PRO A 225 -20.78 -3.36 -21.60
N TYR A 226 -21.32 -2.25 -22.11
CA TYR A 226 -21.86 -1.18 -21.29
C TYR A 226 -23.17 -0.68 -21.92
N ASN A 227 -24.27 -0.75 -21.17
CA ASN A 227 -25.56 -0.30 -21.65
C ASN A 227 -26.18 0.73 -20.68
N PRO A 228 -26.38 1.99 -21.10
CA PRO A 228 -27.06 3.02 -20.30
C PRO A 228 -28.42 2.58 -19.73
N VAL A 229 -29.17 1.73 -20.44
CA VAL A 229 -30.52 1.28 -20.00
C VAL A 229 -30.47 0.36 -18.77
N ASP A 230 -29.30 -0.18 -18.45
CA ASP A 230 -29.10 -0.97 -17.24
C ASP A 230 -29.19 -0.12 -15.97
N TYR A 231 -29.12 1.20 -16.11
CA TYR A 231 -29.17 2.13 -15.01
C TYR A 231 -30.54 2.82 -14.97
N PRO A 232 -31.21 2.90 -13.80
CA PRO A 232 -32.55 3.49 -13.70
C PRO A 232 -32.66 4.94 -14.19
N ARG A 233 -31.55 5.69 -14.19
CA ARG A 233 -31.47 7.07 -14.67
C ARG A 233 -30.76 7.23 -16.02
N GLY A 234 -30.41 6.12 -16.67
CA GLY A 234 -29.61 6.14 -17.90
C GLY A 234 -28.10 6.35 -17.68
N PHE A 235 -27.63 6.47 -16.44
CA PHE A 235 -26.22 6.63 -16.10
C PHE A 235 -25.88 6.03 -14.73
N PRO A 236 -24.61 5.72 -14.45
CA PRO A 236 -24.20 5.04 -13.22
C PRO A 236 -24.45 5.87 -11.98
N ILE A 237 -24.62 5.18 -10.85
CA ILE A 237 -24.82 5.86 -9.58
C ILE A 237 -23.51 6.50 -9.14
N VAL A 238 -23.56 7.81 -8.92
CA VAL A 238 -22.50 8.57 -8.28
C VAL A 238 -23.08 9.24 -7.03
N ASP A 239 -22.23 9.38 -6.02
CA ASP A 239 -22.54 10.18 -4.85
C ASP A 239 -21.41 11.16 -4.57
N VAL A 240 -21.59 12.42 -4.98
CA VAL A 240 -20.65 13.52 -4.75
C VAL A 240 -21.23 14.52 -3.75
N VAL A 241 -20.62 14.58 -2.57
CA VAL A 241 -21.05 15.46 -1.48
C VAL A 241 -19.87 16.27 -0.94
N ARG A 242 -20.17 17.46 -0.42
CA ARG A 242 -19.16 18.25 0.30
C ARG A 242 -18.70 17.52 1.56
N ALA A 243 -17.40 17.55 1.83
CA ALA A 243 -16.88 17.06 3.08
C ALA A 243 -17.22 18.06 4.19
N MET A 244 -17.97 17.58 5.17
CA MET A 244 -18.36 18.34 6.36
C MET A 244 -17.73 17.69 7.60
N ASP A 245 -17.65 18.44 8.69
CA ASP A 245 -17.33 17.90 10.00
C ASP A 245 -18.37 16.87 10.49
N LYS A 246 -18.09 16.24 11.64
CA LYS A 246 -18.94 15.17 12.18
C LYS A 246 -20.38 15.62 12.45
N GLU A 247 -20.56 16.88 12.86
CA GLU A 247 -21.88 17.46 13.14
C GLU A 247 -22.58 17.98 11.89
N LYS A 248 -21.93 17.90 10.72
CA LYS A 248 -22.40 18.44 9.44
C LYS A 248 -22.67 19.95 9.46
N LYS A 249 -21.98 20.68 10.33
CA LYS A 249 -22.13 22.13 10.52
C LYS A 249 -21.02 22.92 9.84
N ILE A 250 -19.81 22.37 9.77
CA ILE A 250 -18.63 23.08 9.28
C ILE A 250 -18.12 22.40 8.01
N GLU A 251 -17.96 23.18 6.95
CA GLU A 251 -17.34 22.70 5.70
C GLU A 251 -15.84 22.50 5.90
N ILE A 252 -15.33 21.39 5.38
CA ILE A 252 -13.91 21.06 5.51
C ILE A 252 -13.12 21.78 4.41
N THR A 253 -12.08 22.48 4.85
CA THR A 253 -11.11 23.18 4.03
C THR A 253 -9.70 22.90 4.51
N ASN A 254 -8.70 23.31 3.74
CA ASN A 254 -7.31 23.20 4.19
C ASN A 254 -7.03 23.97 5.50
N LYS A 255 -7.78 25.02 5.83
CA LYS A 255 -7.65 25.77 7.09
C LYS A 255 -8.01 24.95 8.33
N ASN A 256 -8.96 24.02 8.22
CA ASN A 256 -9.49 23.28 9.37
C ASN A 256 -9.24 21.77 9.29
N ILE A 257 -8.65 21.28 8.19
CA ILE A 257 -8.41 19.84 8.00
C ILE A 257 -7.44 19.28 9.04
N LYS A 258 -6.53 20.07 9.62
CA LYS A 258 -5.68 19.59 10.73
C LYS A 258 -6.50 19.15 11.96
N ASN A 259 -7.63 19.82 12.22
CA ASN A 259 -8.47 19.55 13.38
C ASN A 259 -9.51 18.44 13.12
N SER A 260 -9.83 18.16 11.85
CA SER A 260 -10.90 17.23 11.46
C SER A 260 -10.46 16.12 10.50
N GLY A 261 -9.20 16.12 10.08
CA GLY A 261 -8.67 15.34 8.97
C GLY A 261 -8.67 13.84 9.22
N GLU A 262 -8.43 13.42 10.47
CA GLU A 262 -8.44 11.99 10.82
C GLU A 262 -9.81 11.37 10.48
N ALA A 263 -10.91 12.04 10.79
CA ALA A 263 -12.26 11.52 10.51
C ALA A 263 -12.54 11.39 9.01
N ILE A 264 -12.01 12.31 8.21
CA ILE A 264 -12.26 12.44 6.77
C ILE A 264 -11.44 11.45 5.99
N ILE A 265 -10.15 11.33 6.32
CA ILE A 265 -9.28 10.35 5.73
C ILE A 265 -9.72 8.95 6.14
N ASN A 266 -10.17 8.74 7.38
CA ASN A 266 -10.74 7.47 7.83
C ASN A 266 -12.00 7.07 7.06
N TYR A 267 -12.79 8.04 6.57
CA TYR A 267 -13.97 7.75 5.77
C TYR A 267 -13.61 7.12 4.42
N VAL A 268 -12.58 7.65 3.74
CA VAL A 268 -12.16 7.18 2.42
C VAL A 268 -11.16 6.03 2.49
N LEU A 269 -10.20 6.10 3.40
CA LEU A 269 -9.20 5.06 3.65
C LEU A 269 -9.73 4.06 4.68
N LYS A 270 -10.95 3.55 4.44
CA LYS A 270 -11.42 2.31 5.05
C LYS A 270 -10.69 1.13 4.40
N TYR A 271 -10.75 -0.03 5.06
CA TYR A 271 -10.23 -1.27 4.50
C TYR A 271 -10.85 -1.51 3.13
N SER A 272 -10.01 -1.79 2.12
CA SER A 272 -10.49 -2.07 0.75
C SER A 272 -11.37 -3.32 0.67
N VAL A 273 -11.32 -4.16 1.71
CA VAL A 273 -11.96 -5.45 1.85
C VAL A 273 -12.29 -5.66 3.33
N LYS A 274 -13.54 -5.98 3.66
CA LYS A 274 -13.91 -6.49 4.98
C LYS A 274 -13.93 -8.02 4.95
N GLY A 275 -13.22 -8.69 5.86
CA GLY A 275 -13.02 -10.14 5.84
C GLY A 275 -14.29 -10.96 5.79
N SER A 276 -15.29 -10.59 6.61
CA SER A 276 -16.62 -11.19 6.64
C SER A 276 -17.40 -11.09 5.33
N ASP A 277 -17.06 -10.11 4.48
CA ASP A 277 -17.86 -9.76 3.32
C ASP A 277 -17.34 -10.45 2.04
N ILE A 278 -16.17 -11.09 2.10
CA ILE A 278 -15.46 -11.61 0.91
C ILE A 278 -15.24 -13.11 0.94
N LEU A 279 -15.08 -13.78 2.09
CA LEU A 279 -15.11 -15.25 2.15
C LEU A 279 -16.44 -15.71 2.78
N ASP A 280 -17.18 -16.54 2.05
CA ASP A 280 -18.29 -17.30 2.62
C ASP A 280 -17.71 -18.41 3.50
N HIS A 281 -17.68 -18.18 4.81
CA HIS A 281 -17.14 -19.13 5.78
C HIS A 281 -17.84 -20.49 5.78
N LYS A 282 -19.08 -20.60 5.28
CA LYS A 282 -19.77 -21.89 5.13
C LYS A 282 -19.19 -22.71 3.99
N LYS A 283 -18.72 -22.05 2.92
CA LYS A 283 -18.11 -22.69 1.75
C LYS A 283 -16.61 -22.91 1.93
N GLY A 284 -15.90 -22.00 2.61
CA GLY A 284 -14.48 -22.14 2.90
C GLY A 284 -13.64 -22.37 1.64
N LYS A 285 -12.94 -23.51 1.55
CA LYS A 285 -12.14 -23.87 0.36
C LYS A 285 -12.94 -24.07 -0.93
N ASN A 286 -14.26 -24.26 -0.82
CA ASN A 286 -15.18 -24.44 -1.94
C ASN A 286 -15.85 -23.11 -2.36
N ASP A 287 -15.36 -21.97 -1.87
CA ASP A 287 -15.87 -20.66 -2.24
C ASP A 287 -15.19 -20.13 -3.51
N ASP A 288 -15.62 -20.61 -4.67
CA ASP A 288 -15.00 -20.27 -5.97
C ASP A 288 -14.96 -18.78 -6.25
N TRP A 289 -15.97 -18.03 -5.79
CA TRP A 289 -15.99 -16.57 -5.91
C TRP A 289 -14.80 -15.93 -5.18
N PHE A 290 -14.43 -16.40 -3.98
CA PHE A 290 -13.30 -15.85 -3.24
C PHE A 290 -11.98 -16.10 -3.96
N PHE A 291 -11.80 -17.30 -4.52
CA PHE A 291 -10.57 -17.65 -5.23
C PHE A 291 -10.46 -16.91 -6.56
N GLU A 292 -11.56 -16.72 -7.28
CA GLU A 292 -11.58 -15.85 -8.45
C GLU A 292 -11.31 -14.40 -8.06
N PHE A 293 -11.89 -13.91 -6.96
CA PHE A 293 -11.56 -12.60 -6.41
C PHE A 293 -10.07 -12.43 -6.12
N ASP A 294 -9.42 -13.36 -5.40
CA ASP A 294 -7.97 -13.27 -5.10
C ASP A 294 -7.12 -13.16 -6.36
N LYS A 295 -7.48 -13.91 -7.39
CA LYS A 295 -6.83 -13.89 -8.70
C LYS A 295 -7.04 -12.53 -9.38
N GLN A 296 -8.27 -12.07 -9.44
CA GLN A 296 -8.64 -10.83 -10.13
C GLN A 296 -7.96 -9.61 -9.53
N ILE A 297 -7.88 -9.51 -8.20
CA ILE A 297 -7.24 -8.39 -7.52
C ILE A 297 -5.71 -8.46 -7.42
N LYS A 298 -5.07 -9.55 -7.87
CA LYS A 298 -3.61 -9.71 -7.82
C LYS A 298 -2.93 -8.61 -8.66
N GLY A 299 -2.14 -7.77 -8.01
CA GLY A 299 -1.43 -6.65 -8.66
C GLY A 299 -2.24 -5.34 -8.74
N CYS A 300 -3.51 -5.35 -8.35
CA CYS A 300 -4.35 -4.16 -8.35
C CYS A 300 -3.95 -3.18 -7.22
N ARG A 301 -3.89 -1.89 -7.56
CA ARG A 301 -3.63 -0.82 -6.58
C ARG A 301 -4.96 -0.34 -5.99
N MET A 302 -5.23 -0.72 -4.74
CA MET A 302 -6.47 -0.37 -4.05
C MET A 302 -6.50 1.05 -3.47
N ILE A 303 -5.35 1.71 -3.30
CA ILE A 303 -5.28 3.10 -2.82
C ILE A 303 -4.37 3.87 -3.79
N THR A 304 -4.90 4.94 -4.36
CA THR A 304 -4.18 5.73 -5.38
C THR A 304 -4.33 7.23 -5.07
N PRO A 305 -3.23 7.96 -4.81
CA PRO A 305 -3.27 9.41 -4.79
C PRO A 305 -3.33 9.99 -6.21
N VAL A 306 -4.00 11.13 -6.37
CA VAL A 306 -4.19 11.82 -7.65
C VAL A 306 -3.86 13.31 -7.54
N GLY A 307 -3.49 13.93 -8.66
CA GLY A 307 -3.13 15.35 -8.71
C GLY A 307 -2.03 15.73 -7.72
N VAL A 308 -2.20 16.87 -7.04
CA VAL A 308 -1.20 17.41 -6.10
C VAL A 308 -0.87 16.49 -4.92
N PHE A 309 -1.80 15.62 -4.51
CA PHE A 309 -1.54 14.61 -3.47
C PHE A 309 -0.48 13.62 -3.93
N LYS A 310 -0.53 13.15 -5.18
CA LYS A 310 0.47 12.24 -5.75
C LYS A 310 1.86 12.89 -5.72
N LYS A 311 1.95 14.17 -6.09
CA LYS A 311 3.19 14.95 -6.07
C LYS A 311 3.77 15.01 -4.65
N TYR A 312 3.03 15.57 -3.69
CA TYR A 312 3.57 15.76 -2.33
C TYR A 312 3.83 14.44 -1.60
N LEU A 313 3.03 13.40 -1.83
CA LEU A 313 3.29 12.07 -1.27
C LEU A 313 4.57 11.45 -1.83
N SER A 314 4.93 11.74 -3.09
CA SER A 314 6.17 11.25 -3.71
C SER A 314 7.43 11.96 -3.19
N GLU A 315 7.27 13.18 -2.68
CA GLU A 315 8.35 13.97 -2.06
C GLU A 315 8.65 13.55 -0.61
N ILE A 316 7.80 12.72 0.01
CA ILE A 316 8.05 12.21 1.37
C ILE A 316 9.29 11.33 1.34
N LYS A 317 10.40 11.85 1.85
CA LYS A 317 11.58 11.06 2.18
C LYS A 317 11.21 10.08 3.29
N LYS A 318 11.57 8.81 3.10
CA LYS A 318 11.51 7.83 4.17
C LYS A 318 12.89 7.73 4.77
N ASP A 319 12.98 7.98 6.06
CA ASP A 319 14.22 7.70 6.77
C ASP A 319 14.47 6.19 6.70
N PRO A 320 15.66 5.76 6.25
CA PRO A 320 16.03 4.36 6.26
C PRO A 320 16.06 3.88 7.71
N PHE A 321 15.70 2.61 7.93
CA PHE A 321 15.86 2.01 9.25
C PHE A 321 17.35 1.95 9.59
N ASP A 322 17.67 2.43 10.79
CA ASP A 322 19.00 2.39 11.37
C ASP A 322 18.85 1.83 12.79
N TYR A 323 19.63 0.81 13.11
CA TYR A 323 19.46 0.04 14.34
C TYR A 323 19.63 0.91 15.58
N ASP A 324 20.72 1.66 15.66
CA ASP A 324 21.08 2.45 16.84
C ASP A 324 20.17 3.66 16.99
N ILE A 325 19.85 4.34 15.89
CA ILE A 325 18.90 5.45 15.89
C ILE A 325 17.51 4.98 16.34
N GLU A 326 17.06 3.81 15.88
CA GLU A 326 15.74 3.31 16.25
C GLU A 326 15.70 2.77 17.68
N LYS A 327 16.80 2.23 18.19
CA LYS A 327 16.97 1.93 19.62
C LYS A 327 16.81 3.19 20.46
N ALA A 328 17.59 4.23 20.16
CA ALA A 328 17.54 5.51 20.88
C ALA A 328 16.14 6.15 20.85
N LYS A 329 15.45 6.14 19.70
CA LYS A 329 14.06 6.62 19.58
C LYS A 329 13.08 5.86 20.46
N ILE A 330 13.27 4.54 20.61
CA ILE A 330 12.39 3.75 21.49
C ILE A 330 12.68 4.10 22.95
N GLU A 331 13.95 4.15 23.35
CA GLU A 331 14.35 4.50 24.71
C GLU A 331 13.83 5.89 25.12
N GLU A 332 14.04 6.91 24.28
CA GLU A 332 13.53 8.27 24.47
C GLU A 332 12.00 8.29 24.64
N ARG A 333 11.28 7.54 23.79
CA ARG A 333 9.81 7.50 23.79
C ARG A 333 9.25 6.77 25.01
N LEU A 334 9.96 5.77 25.54
CA LEU A 334 9.49 4.97 26.68
C LEU A 334 9.75 5.66 28.02
N GLY A 335 10.83 6.44 28.14
CA GLY A 335 11.19 7.14 29.38
C GLY A 335 11.41 6.16 30.54
N GLU A 336 11.01 6.56 31.74
CA GLU A 336 11.07 5.72 32.95
C GLU A 336 9.72 5.04 33.26
N GLY A 337 9.76 3.94 34.02
CA GLY A 337 8.55 3.27 34.52
C GLY A 337 7.73 2.52 33.46
N TYR A 338 8.34 2.16 32.33
CA TYR A 338 7.67 1.36 31.30
C TYR A 338 7.69 -0.14 31.63
N GLN A 339 6.73 -0.87 31.05
CA GLN A 339 6.71 -2.34 31.08
C GLN A 339 6.66 -2.88 29.66
N VAL A 340 7.63 -3.71 29.27
CA VAL A 340 7.64 -4.37 27.97
C VAL A 340 7.18 -5.81 28.14
N ASN A 341 6.19 -6.21 27.34
CA ASN A 341 5.68 -7.57 27.32
C ASN A 341 5.68 -8.12 25.90
N LYS A 342 5.87 -9.44 25.79
CA LYS A 342 5.64 -10.19 24.57
C LYS A 342 4.28 -10.88 24.62
N ALA A 343 3.35 -10.43 23.81
CA ALA A 343 2.05 -11.08 23.66
C ALA A 343 2.12 -12.15 22.56
N ILE A 344 1.70 -13.38 22.86
CA ILE A 344 1.70 -14.52 21.92
C ILE A 344 0.27 -15.00 21.71
N PHE A 345 -0.14 -15.17 20.44
CA PHE A 345 -1.45 -15.70 20.09
C PHE A 345 -1.49 -17.23 20.24
N LYS A 346 -2.28 -17.75 21.18
CA LYS A 346 -2.45 -19.20 21.46
C LYS A 346 -3.90 -19.52 21.83
N LYS A 347 -4.42 -20.66 21.35
CA LYS A 347 -5.79 -21.14 21.64
C LYS A 347 -6.88 -20.08 21.38
N GLY A 348 -6.71 -19.28 20.33
CA GLY A 348 -7.71 -18.30 19.89
C GLY A 348 -7.66 -16.95 20.62
N ASP A 349 -6.66 -16.69 21.46
CA ASP A 349 -6.47 -15.39 22.13
C ASP A 349 -4.98 -15.04 22.36
N TYR A 350 -4.68 -13.78 22.66
CA TYR A 350 -3.34 -13.36 23.06
C TYR A 350 -3.08 -13.59 24.54
N LYS A 351 -1.91 -14.14 24.86
CA LYS A 351 -1.41 -14.29 26.23
C LYS A 351 -0.07 -13.60 26.37
N LEU A 352 0.16 -12.93 27.50
CA LEU A 352 1.46 -12.35 27.81
C LEU A 352 2.45 -13.47 28.17
N GLU A 353 3.66 -13.36 27.65
CA GLU A 353 4.79 -14.18 28.01
C GLU A 353 5.68 -13.36 28.96
N ASN A 354 6.11 -14.01 30.05
CA ASN A 354 6.94 -13.43 31.12
C ASN A 354 8.23 -14.24 31.26
N LYS A 355 8.98 -14.37 30.17
CA LYS A 355 10.26 -15.11 30.13
C LYS A 355 11.49 -14.23 30.18
N LYS A 356 11.33 -12.93 29.91
CA LYS A 356 12.40 -11.94 29.89
C LYS A 356 11.95 -10.69 30.62
N ASP A 357 12.92 -9.90 31.06
CA ASP A 357 12.71 -8.56 31.58
C ASP A 357 12.39 -7.57 30.44
N ASN A 358 12.22 -6.30 30.84
CA ASN A 358 11.92 -5.21 29.93
C ASN A 358 12.96 -5.05 28.82
N GLU A 359 14.24 -5.06 29.18
CA GLU A 359 15.36 -4.86 28.26
C GLU A 359 15.49 -6.02 27.27
N GLY A 360 15.36 -7.26 27.74
CA GLY A 360 15.40 -8.44 26.89
C GLY A 360 14.27 -8.46 25.84
N TYR A 361 13.06 -8.02 26.20
CA TYR A 361 11.97 -7.89 25.22
C TYR A 361 12.10 -6.68 24.30
N LEU A 362 12.72 -5.60 24.77
CA LEU A 362 13.04 -4.44 23.94
C LEU A 362 14.03 -4.82 22.83
N LEU A 363 15.09 -5.54 23.22
CA LEU A 363 16.11 -6.05 22.32
C LEU A 363 15.50 -6.99 21.27
N GLU A 364 14.70 -7.97 21.69
CA GLU A 364 14.01 -8.87 20.74
C GLU A 364 13.12 -8.09 19.75
N ALA A 365 12.44 -7.03 20.20
CA ALA A 365 11.59 -6.21 19.35
C ALA A 365 12.41 -5.46 18.29
N LEU A 366 13.57 -4.92 18.68
CA LEU A 366 14.52 -4.22 17.81
C LEU A 366 15.15 -5.18 16.79
N GLU A 367 15.68 -6.31 17.25
CA GLU A 367 16.26 -7.36 16.40
C GLU A 367 15.25 -7.88 15.39
N ALA A 368 14.01 -8.15 15.81
CA ALA A 368 12.96 -8.61 14.90
C ALA A 368 12.58 -7.54 13.86
N LYS A 369 12.67 -6.26 14.21
CA LYS A 369 12.48 -5.16 13.25
C LYS A 369 13.64 -5.06 12.29
N ALA A 370 14.88 -5.12 12.78
CA ALA A 370 16.11 -5.10 12.00
C ALA A 370 16.14 -6.26 10.99
N TYR A 371 15.89 -7.48 11.45
CA TYR A 371 15.85 -8.68 10.63
C TYR A 371 14.94 -8.55 9.39
N ASN A 372 13.77 -7.92 9.50
CA ASN A 372 12.91 -7.70 8.33
C ASN A 372 13.55 -6.79 7.27
N TYR A 373 14.30 -5.79 7.70
CA TYR A 373 15.05 -4.93 6.78
C TYR A 373 16.28 -5.65 6.23
N GLN A 374 16.97 -6.46 7.05
CA GLN A 374 18.05 -7.33 6.59
C GLN A 374 17.58 -8.22 5.44
N GLN A 375 16.48 -8.96 5.62
CA GLN A 375 15.93 -9.84 4.58
C GLN A 375 15.53 -9.08 3.30
N LEU A 376 14.96 -7.87 3.45
CA LEU A 376 14.65 -7.01 2.31
C LEU A 376 15.93 -6.63 1.52
N TYR A 377 16.95 -6.14 2.23
CA TYR A 377 18.19 -5.70 1.60
C TYR A 377 19.02 -6.86 1.04
N LEU A 378 19.01 -8.03 1.69
CA LEU A 378 19.61 -9.26 1.17
C LEU A 378 18.96 -9.70 -0.15
N THR A 379 17.62 -9.61 -0.24
CA THR A 379 16.91 -9.91 -1.49
C THR A 379 17.30 -8.92 -2.58
N MET A 380 17.31 -7.62 -2.28
CA MET A 380 17.73 -6.58 -3.23
C MET A 380 19.18 -6.78 -3.68
N TYR A 381 20.08 -7.10 -2.75
CA TYR A 381 21.47 -7.38 -3.05
C TYR A 381 21.61 -8.58 -3.99
N SER A 382 20.93 -9.69 -3.68
CA SER A 382 20.95 -10.90 -4.52
C SER A 382 20.46 -10.61 -5.94
N ASP A 383 19.36 -9.87 -6.08
CA ASP A 383 18.84 -9.44 -7.38
C ASP A 383 19.85 -8.58 -8.13
N TYR A 384 20.43 -7.55 -7.48
CA TYR A 384 21.39 -6.66 -8.12
C TYR A 384 22.68 -7.38 -8.53
N ILE A 385 23.19 -8.30 -7.70
CA ILE A 385 24.35 -9.12 -8.04
C ILE A 385 24.05 -10.04 -9.23
N LYS A 386 22.88 -10.69 -9.23
CA LYS A 386 22.45 -11.52 -10.36
C LYS A 386 22.43 -10.71 -11.66
N PHE A 387 21.75 -9.55 -11.65
CA PHE A 387 21.68 -8.69 -12.83
C PHE A 387 23.06 -8.18 -13.26
N TYR A 388 23.90 -7.78 -12.31
CA TYR A 388 25.28 -7.37 -12.57
C TYR A 388 26.08 -8.46 -13.30
N ASN A 389 25.99 -9.71 -12.82
CA ASN A 389 26.66 -10.86 -13.43
C ASN A 389 26.09 -11.21 -14.81
N ASP A 390 24.77 -11.10 -14.98
CA ASP A 390 24.11 -11.39 -16.26
C ASP A 390 24.51 -10.36 -17.33
N THR A 391 24.62 -9.08 -16.97
CA THR A 391 25.08 -8.04 -17.91
C THR A 391 26.57 -8.11 -18.19
N ASN A 392 27.43 -8.47 -17.23
CA ASN A 392 28.83 -8.73 -17.54
C ASN A 392 28.98 -9.85 -18.58
N ARG A 393 28.19 -10.93 -18.46
CA ARG A 393 28.16 -11.99 -19.47
C ARG A 393 27.67 -11.51 -20.83
N GLU A 394 26.73 -10.56 -20.88
CA GLU A 394 26.30 -9.96 -22.15
C GLU A 394 27.37 -9.06 -22.76
N ILE A 395 28.02 -8.22 -21.95
CA ILE A 395 29.13 -7.36 -22.38
C ILE A 395 30.26 -8.22 -22.96
N SER A 396 30.74 -9.24 -22.26
CA SER A 396 31.82 -10.10 -22.77
C SER A 396 31.47 -10.76 -24.09
N LYS A 397 30.21 -11.23 -24.27
CA LYS A 397 29.76 -11.78 -25.56
C LYS A 397 29.75 -10.76 -26.69
N LEU A 398 29.46 -9.49 -26.39
CA LEU A 398 29.48 -8.42 -27.37
C LEU A 398 30.91 -7.97 -27.68
N GLU A 399 31.78 -7.90 -26.68
CA GLU A 399 33.21 -7.63 -26.83
C GLU A 399 33.88 -8.69 -27.70
N ASP A 400 33.60 -9.98 -27.46
CA ASP A 400 34.09 -11.08 -28.30
C ASP A 400 33.66 -10.92 -29.77
N LYS A 401 32.41 -10.49 -30.01
CA LYS A 401 31.93 -10.22 -31.37
C LYS A 401 32.62 -9.02 -32.00
N PHE A 402 32.70 -7.93 -31.25
CA PHE A 402 33.34 -6.68 -31.68
C PHE A 402 34.83 -6.86 -31.99
N PHE A 403 35.52 -7.72 -31.23
CA PHE A 403 36.92 -8.06 -31.47
C PHE A 403 37.12 -8.79 -32.81
N ASN A 404 36.15 -9.61 -33.22
CA ASN A 404 36.21 -10.36 -34.47
C ASN A 404 35.82 -9.50 -35.69
N GLU A 405 34.90 -8.55 -35.53
CA GLU A 405 34.47 -7.64 -36.59
C GLU A 405 34.01 -6.30 -35.98
N TYR A 406 34.60 -5.19 -36.44
CA TYR A 406 34.22 -3.86 -35.96
C TYR A 406 32.79 -3.51 -36.40
N ASP A 407 31.92 -3.27 -35.43
CA ASP A 407 30.53 -2.85 -35.63
C ASP A 407 30.17 -1.74 -34.63
N SER A 408 29.93 -0.53 -35.15
CA SER A 408 29.56 0.66 -34.37
C SER A 408 28.28 0.49 -33.53
N MET A 409 27.35 -0.38 -33.96
CA MET A 409 26.11 -0.66 -33.23
C MET A 409 26.38 -1.55 -32.01
N ILE A 410 27.31 -2.50 -32.15
CA ILE A 410 27.80 -3.33 -31.03
C ILE A 410 28.54 -2.45 -30.02
N GLU A 411 29.42 -1.56 -30.47
CA GLU A 411 30.13 -0.59 -29.62
C GLU A 411 29.17 0.28 -28.79
N SER A 412 28.15 0.85 -29.44
CA SER A 412 27.11 1.64 -28.75
C SER A 412 26.33 0.81 -27.72
N LYS A 413 26.01 -0.46 -28.05
CA LYS A 413 25.32 -1.37 -27.12
C LYS A 413 26.19 -1.69 -25.90
N ILE A 414 27.48 -1.95 -26.08
CA ILE A 414 28.44 -2.15 -24.99
C ILE A 414 28.48 -0.91 -24.08
N GLY A 415 28.61 0.28 -24.67
CA GLY A 415 28.62 1.55 -23.91
C GLY A 415 27.37 1.73 -23.04
N ARG A 416 26.17 1.43 -23.58
CA ARG A 416 24.91 1.47 -22.80
C ARG A 416 24.91 0.46 -21.65
N LEU A 417 25.38 -0.76 -21.89
CA LEU A 417 25.45 -1.79 -20.85
C LEU A 417 26.45 -1.42 -19.75
N LEU A 418 27.58 -0.79 -20.08
CA LEU A 418 28.55 -0.28 -19.10
C LEU A 418 27.95 0.82 -18.22
N LEU A 419 27.18 1.76 -18.77
CA LEU A 419 26.43 2.74 -17.96
C LEU A 419 25.44 2.05 -17.00
N ILE A 420 24.73 1.03 -17.47
CA ILE A 420 23.82 0.23 -16.64
C ILE A 420 24.60 -0.46 -15.51
N GLN A 421 25.81 -0.95 -15.78
CA GLN A 421 26.66 -1.58 -14.78
C GLN A 421 27.11 -0.60 -13.71
N GLU A 422 27.49 0.64 -14.06
CA GLU A 422 27.85 1.65 -13.06
C GLU A 422 26.69 2.03 -12.14
N ASP A 423 25.47 2.19 -12.68
CA ASP A 423 24.29 2.41 -11.85
C ASP A 423 24.03 1.21 -10.91
N ARG A 424 24.30 -0.02 -11.37
CA ARG A 424 24.15 -1.22 -10.55
C ARG A 424 25.21 -1.34 -9.46
N LYS A 425 26.49 -1.07 -9.75
CA LYS A 425 27.55 -0.99 -8.73
C LYS A 425 27.15 -0.03 -7.63
N LYS A 426 26.64 1.15 -8.00
CA LYS A 426 26.11 2.14 -7.05
C LYS A 426 24.94 1.58 -6.22
N ARG A 427 23.99 0.87 -6.83
CA ARG A 427 22.88 0.22 -6.09
C ARG A 427 23.34 -0.88 -5.14
N ILE A 428 24.35 -1.66 -5.54
CA ILE A 428 24.96 -2.70 -4.70
C ILE A 428 25.63 -2.06 -3.48
N ASN A 429 26.50 -1.07 -3.68
CA ASN A 429 27.16 -0.36 -2.58
C ASN A 429 26.16 0.29 -1.63
N ASN A 430 25.11 0.95 -2.16
CA ASN A 430 24.02 1.50 -1.33
C ASN A 430 23.27 0.42 -0.53
N THR A 431 23.18 -0.80 -1.06
CA THR A 431 22.54 -1.93 -0.38
C THR A 431 23.43 -2.48 0.73
N ILE A 432 24.76 -2.53 0.52
CA ILE A 432 25.76 -2.88 1.56
C ILE A 432 25.69 -1.89 2.72
N GLU A 433 25.69 -0.58 2.45
CA GLU A 433 25.50 0.45 3.48
C GLU A 433 24.16 0.29 4.21
N SER A 434 23.12 -0.12 3.50
CA SER A 434 21.82 -0.41 4.11
C SER A 434 21.88 -1.62 5.02
N LEU A 435 22.59 -2.70 4.64
CA LEU A 435 22.81 -3.89 5.47
C LEU A 435 23.62 -3.58 6.73
N LYS A 436 24.61 -2.68 6.64
CA LYS A 436 25.35 -2.15 7.79
C LYS A 436 24.44 -1.39 8.76
N ARG A 437 23.65 -0.43 8.27
CA ARG A 437 22.71 0.35 9.11
C ARG A 437 21.71 -0.51 9.88
N VAL A 438 21.35 -1.67 9.35
CA VAL A 438 20.41 -2.59 10.00
C VAL A 438 21.10 -3.66 10.86
N GLY A 439 22.40 -3.48 11.14
CA GLY A 439 23.19 -4.33 12.01
C GLY A 439 23.52 -5.71 11.44
N TYR A 440 23.38 -5.92 10.12
CA TYR A 440 23.75 -7.20 9.50
C TYR A 440 25.24 -7.27 9.16
N LEU A 441 25.80 -6.18 8.62
CA LEU A 441 27.22 -6.07 8.31
C LEU A 441 27.94 -5.22 9.35
N LYS A 442 29.14 -5.66 9.72
CA LYS A 442 30.11 -4.87 10.47
C LYS A 442 31.19 -4.38 9.52
N GLU A 443 31.68 -3.17 9.77
CA GLU A 443 32.81 -2.61 9.03
C GLU A 443 34.06 -2.67 9.89
N GLU A 444 35.11 -3.30 9.38
CA GLU A 444 36.42 -3.35 10.01
C GLU A 444 37.49 -3.02 8.97
N LYS A 445 38.28 -1.96 9.22
CA LYS A 445 39.36 -1.51 8.32
C LYS A 445 38.91 -1.30 6.86
N GLY A 446 37.67 -0.82 6.66
CA GLY A 446 37.09 -0.56 5.33
C GLY A 446 36.52 -1.80 4.62
N LEU A 447 36.50 -2.97 5.29
CA LEU A 447 35.93 -4.21 4.77
C LEU A 447 34.63 -4.56 5.52
N TYR A 448 33.69 -5.20 4.83
CA TYR A 448 32.37 -5.51 5.36
C TYR A 448 32.23 -7.00 5.62
N TYR A 449 31.85 -7.35 6.85
CA TYR A 449 31.71 -8.73 7.29
C TYR A 449 30.31 -9.00 7.83
N ASP A 450 29.74 -10.16 7.53
CA ASP A 450 28.52 -10.63 8.19
C ASP A 450 28.80 -11.24 9.57
N GLU A 451 27.75 -11.67 10.27
CA GLU A 451 27.83 -12.29 11.60
C GLU A 451 28.66 -13.59 11.63
N TRP A 452 28.88 -14.23 10.48
CA TRP A 452 29.66 -15.47 10.32
C TRP A 452 31.12 -15.19 9.94
N GLY A 453 31.51 -13.91 9.80
CA GLY A 453 32.85 -13.50 9.38
C GLY A 453 33.07 -13.59 7.87
N SER A 454 32.03 -13.78 7.06
CA SER A 454 32.16 -13.80 5.60
C SER A 454 32.43 -12.40 5.08
N LEU A 455 33.42 -12.24 4.20
CA LEU A 455 33.75 -10.98 3.56
C LEU A 455 32.77 -10.66 2.42
N TRP A 456 32.22 -9.44 2.42
CA TRP A 456 31.34 -8.94 1.37
C TRP A 456 32.10 -7.94 0.48
N ALA A 457 32.10 -8.19 -0.82
CA ALA A 457 32.78 -7.35 -1.81
C ALA A 457 32.04 -6.03 -2.04
N THR A 458 32.79 -4.94 -2.09
CA THR A 458 32.34 -3.63 -2.57
C THR A 458 32.91 -3.37 -3.97
N PHE A 459 32.21 -2.55 -4.76
CA PHE A 459 32.63 -2.24 -6.13
C PHE A 459 33.16 -0.81 -6.20
N GLU A 460 34.35 -0.60 -6.75
CA GLU A 460 34.79 0.75 -7.12
C GLU A 460 33.93 1.27 -8.29
N ILE A 461 33.47 2.51 -8.16
CA ILE A 461 32.66 3.20 -9.18
C ILE A 461 33.63 3.96 -10.06
N GLU A 462 33.80 3.52 -11.31
CA GLU A 462 34.63 4.19 -12.30
C GLU A 462 33.72 4.93 -13.28
N LYS A 463 34.08 6.16 -13.67
CA LYS A 463 33.34 6.83 -14.75
C LYS A 463 33.76 6.22 -16.08
N PRO A 464 32.85 5.65 -16.89
CA PRO A 464 33.21 5.10 -18.17
C PRO A 464 33.68 6.25 -19.07
N THR A 465 34.84 6.08 -19.69
CA THR A 465 35.50 7.03 -20.60
C THR A 465 34.99 6.94 -22.04
N ILE A 466 33.96 6.13 -22.29
CA ILE A 466 33.43 5.89 -23.64
C ILE A 466 32.47 7.02 -24.03
N GLU A 467 32.79 7.74 -25.11
CA GLU A 467 31.85 8.65 -25.78
C GLU A 467 30.72 7.84 -26.40
N ILE A 468 29.50 8.03 -25.90
CA ILE A 468 28.30 7.40 -26.45
C ILE A 468 27.91 8.18 -27.69
N VAL A 469 28.15 7.62 -28.87
CA VAL A 469 27.55 8.12 -30.10
C VAL A 469 26.05 7.81 -30.04
N GLU A 470 25.22 8.86 -29.99
CA GLU A 470 23.77 8.75 -30.09
C GLU A 470 23.40 8.17 -31.46
N ILE A 471 23.20 6.86 -31.54
CA ILE A 471 22.49 6.26 -32.68
C ILE A 471 21.01 6.61 -32.49
N ASN A 472 20.59 7.68 -33.15
CA ASN A 472 19.20 8.07 -33.34
C ASN A 472 18.51 7.04 -34.25
N ASP A 473 18.18 5.87 -33.73
CA ASP A 473 17.12 5.05 -34.31
C ASP A 473 16.18 4.55 -33.23
N PHE A 474 14.95 5.08 -33.31
CA PHE A 474 13.88 5.00 -32.33
C PHE A 474 13.13 3.65 -32.37
N ALA A 475 13.71 2.60 -32.95
CA ALA A 475 12.96 1.42 -33.41
C ALA A 475 12.92 0.21 -32.45
N ASP A 476 13.91 -0.03 -31.58
CA ASP A 476 14.00 -1.31 -30.84
C ASP A 476 13.73 -1.21 -29.32
N MET A 477 12.91 -0.26 -28.88
CA MET A 477 12.59 -0.09 -27.45
C MET A 477 11.33 -0.84 -26.97
N PHE A 478 10.73 -1.70 -27.81
CA PHE A 478 9.48 -2.41 -27.48
C PHE A 478 9.47 -3.90 -27.89
N GLU A 479 10.46 -4.68 -27.48
CA GLU A 479 10.32 -6.15 -27.44
C GLU A 479 11.02 -6.78 -26.24
N VAL A 480 10.69 -6.38 -25.00
CA VAL A 480 10.63 -7.29 -23.83
C VAL A 480 9.75 -6.62 -22.77
N TRP A 481 8.44 -6.90 -22.77
CA TRP A 481 7.57 -6.90 -21.58
C TRP A 481 6.32 -7.75 -21.83
#